data_AF-A0A3P5Z538-F1
#
_entry.id   AF-A0A3P5Z538-F1
#
_cell.length_a   1.000
_cell.length_b   1.000
_cell.length_c   1.000
_cell.angle_alpha   90.00
_cell.angle_beta   90.00
_cell.angle_gamma   90.00
#
_symmetry.space_group_name_H-M   'P 1'
#
loop_
_entity.id
_entity.type
_entity.pdbx_description
1 polymer ?
#
loop_
_entity_poly.entity_id
_entity_poly.type
_entity_poly.pdbx_seq_one_letter_code
_entity_poly.pdbx_strand_id
1 'polypeptide(L)'
;MLCRGNFGEGKKYLDKLSWKTNQVRTAQCLTMVKNSLKKIRAILKTKYLTNTATMEPLTDCHNHDMDSACEDCYYSKRMNKFVDYIRAKK
;
A
#
# COMPACT_ATOMS: atom_id res chain seq x y z
N MET A 1 8.42 -3.36 1.66
CA MET A 1 8.76 -3.70 3.06
C MET A 1 7.52 -3.95 3.91
N LEU A 2 6.49 -3.09 3.85
CA LEU A 2 5.20 -3.30 4.54
C LEU A 2 4.58 -4.69 4.32
N CYS A 3 4.30 -5.09 3.07
CA CYS A 3 3.70 -6.41 2.80
C CYS A 3 4.61 -7.60 3.20
N ARG A 4 5.89 -7.35 3.46
CA ARG A 4 6.83 -8.36 3.98
C ARG A 4 6.85 -8.46 5.51
N GLY A 5 6.09 -7.62 6.21
CA GLY A 5 6.04 -7.57 7.68
C GLY A 5 6.99 -6.54 8.30
N ASN A 6 7.84 -5.88 7.50
CA ASN A 6 8.69 -4.80 8.01
C ASN A 6 7.91 -3.48 8.03
N PHE A 7 7.02 -3.37 9.01
CA PHE A 7 6.05 -2.28 9.15
C PHE A 7 6.72 -0.94 9.45
N GLY A 8 7.65 -0.89 10.42
CA GLY A 8 8.32 0.35 10.79
C GLY A 8 9.11 0.97 9.64
N GLU A 9 9.91 0.17 8.95
CA GLU A 9 10.67 0.62 7.78
C GLU A 9 9.75 0.99 6.61
N GLY A 10 8.72 0.16 6.35
CA GLY A 10 7.78 0.43 5.29
C GLY A 10 6.99 1.73 5.49
N LYS A 11 6.52 2.00 6.72
CA LYS A 11 5.82 3.23 7.08
C LYS A 11 6.73 4.44 6.85
N LYS A 12 7.96 4.41 7.38
CA LYS A 12 8.96 5.47 7.16
C LYS A 12 9.20 5.76 5.67
N TYR A 13 9.23 4.73 4.82
CA TYR A 13 9.42 4.92 3.38
C TYR A 13 8.21 5.60 2.74
N LEU A 14 6.99 5.24 3.14
CA LEU A 14 5.79 5.91 2.65
C LEU A 14 5.65 7.34 3.19
N ASP A 15 6.05 7.59 4.44
CA ASP A 15 6.09 8.94 5.02
C ASP A 15 7.06 9.87 4.28
N LYS A 16 8.19 9.34 3.80
CA LYS A 16 9.13 10.10 2.93
C LYS A 16 8.51 10.57 1.62
N LEU A 17 7.40 9.97 1.18
CA LEU A 17 6.64 10.44 0.02
C LEU A 17 5.74 11.64 0.35
N SER A 18 5.81 12.12 1.59
CA SER A 18 5.04 13.27 2.09
C SER A 18 3.54 13.08 1.89
N TRP A 19 3.03 11.86 2.05
CA TRP A 19 1.65 11.54 1.68
C TRP A 19 0.61 12.36 2.45
N LYS A 20 0.94 12.78 3.68
CA LYS A 20 0.10 13.65 4.52
C LYS A 20 -0.05 15.07 3.97
N THR A 21 0.94 15.56 3.22
CA THR A 21 1.01 16.96 2.76
C THR A 21 1.01 17.10 1.23
N ASN A 22 1.35 16.05 0.49
CA ASN A 22 1.47 16.05 -0.96
C ASN A 22 1.04 14.70 -1.56
N GLN A 23 -0.28 14.56 -1.71
CA GLN A 23 -0.89 13.36 -2.28
C GLN A 23 -0.55 13.17 -3.78
N VAL A 24 -0.33 14.26 -4.53
CA VAL A 24 0.03 14.21 -5.95
C VAL A 24 1.38 13.51 -6.15
N ARG A 25 2.40 13.91 -5.37
CA ARG A 25 3.72 13.27 -5.40
C ARG A 25 3.64 11.80 -5.06
N THR A 26 2.84 11.46 -4.04
CA THR A 26 2.61 10.07 -3.64
C THR A 26 1.99 9.26 -4.78
N ALA A 27 0.98 9.81 -5.47
CA ALA A 27 0.34 9.16 -6.61
C ALA A 27 1.32 8.93 -7.78
N GLN A 28 2.13 9.93 -8.12
CA GLN A 28 3.17 9.81 -9.15
C GLN A 28 4.18 8.70 -8.83
N CYS A 29 4.68 8.66 -7.58
CA CYS A 29 5.61 7.63 -7.15
C CYS A 29 5.00 6.23 -7.27
N LEU A 30 3.75 6.07 -6.85
CA LEU A 30 3.04 4.79 -6.99
C LEU A 30 2.86 4.38 -8.45
N THR A 31 2.56 5.32 -9.34
CA THR A 31 2.48 5.06 -10.79
C THR A 31 3.82 4.59 -11.35
N MET A 32 4.93 5.22 -10.95
CA MET A 32 6.27 4.79 -11.33
C MET A 32 6.55 3.36 -10.85
N VAL A 33 6.28 3.05 -9.58
CA VAL A 33 6.46 1.70 -9.02
C VAL A 33 5.62 0.66 -9.78
N LYS A 34 4.34 0.96 -10.06
CA LYS A 34 3.48 0.09 -10.88
C LYS A 34 4.09 -0.14 -12.26
N ASN A 35 4.54 0.91 -12.93
CA ASN A 35 5.16 0.80 -14.25
C ASN A 35 6.45 -0.02 -14.24
N SER A 36 7.32 0.14 -13.24
CA SER A 36 8.50 -0.70 -13.07
C SER A 36 8.13 -2.16 -12.86
N LEU A 37 7.08 -2.42 -12.08
CA LEU A 37 6.60 -3.77 -11.82
C LEU A 37 5.94 -4.40 -13.06
N LYS A 38 5.41 -3.65 -14.04
CA LYS A 38 4.80 -4.22 -15.26
C LYS A 38 5.72 -5.21 -15.98
N LYS A 39 7.03 -4.94 -15.95
CA LYS A 39 8.05 -5.77 -16.62
C LYS A 39 8.53 -6.96 -15.78
N ILE A 40 8.07 -7.09 -14.53
CA ILE A 40 8.53 -8.10 -13.58
C ILE A 40 7.38 -9.06 -13.28
N ARG A 41 7.63 -10.37 -13.42
CA ARG A 41 6.72 -11.41 -12.91
C ARG A 41 6.73 -11.36 -11.38
N ALA A 42 5.69 -10.76 -10.82
CA ALA A 42 5.54 -10.67 -9.38
C ALA A 42 4.68 -11.83 -8.88
N ILE A 43 5.24 -12.65 -7.99
CA ILE A 43 4.51 -13.75 -7.34
C ILE A 43 3.84 -13.20 -6.08
N LEU A 44 2.52 -13.36 -5.99
CA LEU A 44 1.77 -13.09 -4.77
C LEU A 44 2.17 -14.14 -3.71
N LYS A 45 2.82 -13.70 -2.64
CA LYS A 45 3.19 -14.56 -1.52
C LYS A 45 2.08 -14.52 -0.46
N THR A 46 1.78 -15.66 0.17
CA THR A 46 0.76 -15.76 1.24
C THR A 46 1.00 -14.74 2.35
N LYS A 47 2.26 -14.52 2.74
CA LYS A 47 2.64 -13.51 3.73
C LYS A 47 2.21 -12.09 3.39
N TYR A 48 2.03 -11.75 2.11
CA TYR A 48 1.52 -10.43 1.71
C TYR A 48 0.06 -10.28 2.16
N LEU A 49 -0.73 -11.35 2.05
CA LEU A 49 -2.12 -11.38 2.49
C LEU A 49 -2.18 -11.30 4.02
N THR A 50 -1.46 -12.17 4.71
CA THR A 50 -1.44 -12.22 6.19
C THR A 50 -1.03 -10.87 6.80
N ASN A 51 0.06 -10.28 6.33
CA ASN A 51 0.54 -9.01 6.87
C ASN A 51 -0.38 -7.84 6.54
N THR A 52 -1.16 -7.93 5.46
CA THR A 52 -2.13 -6.89 5.11
C THR A 52 -3.33 -6.94 6.06
N ALA A 53 -3.83 -8.15 6.37
CA ALA A 53 -4.87 -8.34 7.37
C ALA A 53 -4.43 -7.87 8.78
N THR A 54 -3.17 -8.09 9.16
CA THR A 54 -2.64 -7.59 10.45
C THR A 54 -2.61 -6.06 10.55
N MET A 55 -2.59 -5.36 9.41
CA MET A 55 -2.58 -3.89 9.34
C MET A 55 -3.99 -3.30 9.18
N GLU A 56 -5.04 -4.11 9.10
CA GLU A 56 -6.40 -3.59 9.00
C GLU A 56 -6.73 -2.76 10.25
N PRO A 57 -7.25 -1.52 10.08
CA PRO A 57 -7.65 -0.70 11.20
C PRO A 57 -8.81 -1.37 11.94
N LEU A 58 -8.81 -1.29 13.28
CA LEU A 58 -9.87 -1.82 14.14
C LEU A 58 -11.21 -1.10 13.96
N THR A 59 -11.16 0.13 13.47
CA THR A 59 -12.32 0.97 13.21
C THR A 59 -12.62 0.97 11.70
N ASP A 60 -13.90 0.97 11.35
CA ASP A 60 -14.38 1.16 9.97
C ASP A 60 -14.01 2.57 9.47
N CYS A 61 -12.75 2.77 9.07
CA CYS A 61 -12.32 4.03 8.46
C CYS A 61 -12.81 4.04 7.02
N HIS A 62 -13.92 4.75 6.77
CA HIS A 62 -14.47 5.09 5.45
C HIS A 62 -14.07 4.07 4.37
N ASN A 63 -14.63 2.86 4.48
CA ASN A 63 -14.22 1.69 3.69
C ASN A 63 -14.25 1.94 2.17
N HIS A 64 -15.06 2.89 1.72
CA HIS A 64 -15.25 3.23 0.32
C HIS A 64 -14.49 4.45 -0.17
N ASP A 65 -14.00 5.32 0.72
CA ASP A 65 -13.27 6.52 0.29
C ASP A 65 -11.77 6.24 0.26
N MET A 66 -11.29 5.88 -0.93
CA MET A 66 -9.88 5.59 -1.19
C MET A 66 -9.03 6.85 -1.42
N ASP A 67 -9.66 8.02 -1.42
CA ASP A 67 -9.04 9.34 -1.64
C ASP A 67 -8.88 10.10 -0.32
N SER A 68 -9.84 9.98 0.61
CA SER A 68 -9.65 10.38 2.02
C SER A 68 -8.92 9.29 2.81
N ALA A 69 -7.62 9.16 2.57
CA ALA A 69 -6.79 8.30 3.41
C ALA A 69 -6.58 8.95 4.79
N CYS A 70 -7.39 8.54 5.79
CA CYS A 70 -7.15 8.86 7.20
C CYS A 70 -5.77 8.30 7.63
N GLU A 71 -5.12 8.92 8.61
CA GLU A 71 -3.82 8.45 9.13
C GLU A 71 -3.86 6.98 9.56
N ASP A 72 -5.01 6.54 10.07
CA ASP A 72 -5.20 5.19 10.59
C ASP A 72 -5.30 4.12 9.49
N CYS A 73 -5.81 4.49 8.29
CA CYS A 73 -6.05 3.53 7.21
C CYS A 73 -5.10 3.68 6.02
N TYR A 74 -4.31 4.75 5.95
CA TYR A 74 -3.46 5.00 4.79
C TYR A 74 -2.56 3.80 4.47
N TYR A 75 -1.87 3.27 5.47
CA TYR A 75 -0.94 2.16 5.29
C TYR A 75 -1.62 0.88 4.83
N SER A 76 -2.75 0.52 5.43
CA SER A 76 -3.52 -0.68 5.06
C SER A 76 -4.11 -0.54 3.66
N LYS A 77 -4.70 0.61 3.32
CA LYS A 77 -5.21 0.92 1.97
C LYS A 77 -4.11 0.84 0.91
N ARG A 78 -2.89 1.30 1.21
CA ARG A 78 -1.74 1.16 0.28
C ARG A 78 -1.28 -0.28 0.13
N MET A 79 -1.30 -1.07 1.20
CA MET A 79 -1.00 -2.50 1.12
C MET A 79 -2.04 -3.25 0.29
N ASN A 80 -3.33 -3.00 0.50
CA ASN A 80 -4.43 -3.56 -0.29
C ASN A 80 -4.29 -3.22 -1.78
N LYS A 81 -4.14 -1.93 -2.13
CA LYS A 81 -3.91 -1.49 -3.53
C LYS A 81 -2.70 -2.19 -4.18
N PHE A 82 -1.65 -2.47 -3.42
CA PHE A 82 -0.49 -3.20 -3.92
C PHE A 82 -0.80 -4.69 -4.12
N VAL A 83 -1.40 -5.35 -3.13
CA VAL A 83 -1.78 -6.76 -3.19
C VAL A 83 -2.73 -7.02 -4.35
N ASP A 84 -3.76 -6.19 -4.53
CA ASP A 84 -4.72 -6.29 -5.62
C ASP A 84 -4.04 -6.15 -6.98
N TYR A 85 -3.09 -5.21 -7.10
CA TYR A 85 -2.32 -5.03 -8.32
C TYR A 85 -1.46 -6.27 -8.67
N ILE A 86 -0.88 -6.95 -7.68
CA ILE A 86 -0.13 -8.19 -7.91
C ILE A 86 -1.11 -9.35 -8.21
N ARG A 87 -2.28 -9.39 -7.57
CA ARG A 87 -3.31 -10.42 -7.80
C ARG A 87 -3.86 -10.36 -9.22
N ALA A 88 -4.12 -9.15 -9.74
CA ALA A 88 -4.61 -8.91 -11.10
C ALA A 88 -3.59 -9.20 -12.21
N LYS A 89 -2.34 -9.53 -11.86
CA LYS A 89 -1.27 -9.89 -12.80
C LYS A 89 -1.09 -11.39 -13.04
N LYS A 90 -1.85 -12.24 -12.33
CA LYS A 90 -1.95 -13.66 -12.66
C LYS A 90 -2.64 -13.83 -14.01
#